data_AF-A0A6L5Y5A1-F1
#
_entry.id   AF-A0A6L5Y5A1-F1
#
_cell.length_a   1.000
_cell.length_b   1.000
_cell.length_c   1.000
_cell.angle_alpha   90.00
_cell.angle_beta   90.00
_cell.angle_gamma   90.00
#
_symmetry.space_group_name_H-M   'P 1'
#
loop_
_entity.id
_entity.type
_entity.pdbx_description
1 polymer ?
#
loop_
_entity_poly.entity_id
_entity_poly.type
_entity_poly.pdbx_seq_one_letter_code
_entity_poly.pdbx_strand_id
1 'polypeptide(L)' 'MTNMIREQILAVRDTGLTNMFDVPAVQRIAFDLGYYELVDWLTDHKKEYANFIMTGEE' A
#
# COMPACT_ATOMS: atom_id res chain seq x y z
N MET A 1 4.59 -10.50 2.20
CA MET A 1 3.35 -9.69 2.20
C MET A 1 2.20 -10.64 2.52
N THR A 2 1.15 -10.24 3.23
CA THR A 2 -0.04 -11.11 3.40
C THR A 2 -1.04 -10.84 2.27
N ASN A 3 -1.90 -11.82 1.95
CA ASN A 3 -2.95 -11.64 0.94
C ASN A 3 -3.84 -10.43 1.26
N MET A 4 -4.12 -10.18 2.54
CA MET A 4 -4.93 -9.03 2.96
C MET A 4 -4.22 -7.69 2.70
N ILE A 5 -2.93 -7.57 3.04
CA ILE A 5 -2.15 -6.36 2.75
C ILE A 5 -2.10 -6.10 1.25
N ARG A 6 -1.92 -7.16 0.45
CA ARG A 6 -1.94 -7.08 -1.01
C ARG A 6 -3.28 -6.53 -1.52
N GLU A 7 -4.40 -7.10 -1.09
CA GLU A 7 -5.73 -6.63 -1.50
C GLU A 7 -5.96 -5.16 -1.12
N GLN A 8 -5.52 -4.75 0.07
CA GLN A 8 -5.62 -3.35 0.52
C GLN A 8 -4.76 -2.41 -0.34
N ILE A 9 -3.54 -2.82 -0.73
CA ILE A 9 -2.69 -2.03 -1.65
C ILE A 9 -3.37 -1.87 -3.00
N LEU A 10 -3.97 -2.94 -3.54
CA LEU A 10 -4.68 -2.90 -4.82
C LEU A 10 -5.94 -2.03 -4.72
N ALA A 11 -6.68 -2.10 -3.61
CA ALA A 11 -7.82 -1.23 -3.37
C ALA A 11 -7.42 0.25 -3.35
N VAL A 12 -6.30 0.60 -2.69
CA VAL A 12 -5.75 1.98 -2.72
C VAL A 12 -5.34 2.36 -4.15
N ARG A 13 -4.69 1.47 -4.88
CA ARG A 13 -4.29 1.71 -6.28
C ARG A 13 -5.49 1.99 -7.18
N ASP A 14 -6.55 1.22 -7.02
CA ASP A 14 -7.77 1.31 -7.83
C ASP A 14 -8.53 2.62 -7.57
N THR A 15 -8.27 3.32 -6.46
CA THR A 15 -8.79 4.68 -6.25
C THR A 15 -8.22 5.70 -7.24
N GLY A 16 -7.01 5.48 -7.76
CA GLY A 16 -6.31 6.41 -8.65
C GLY A 16 -6.01 7.79 -8.05
N LEU A 17 -6.10 7.95 -6.73
CA LEU A 17 -5.98 9.25 -6.05
C LEU A 17 -4.54 9.74 -5.88
N THR A 18 -3.56 8.83 -5.88
CA THR A 18 -2.15 9.17 -5.72
C THR A 18 -1.23 8.26 -6.52
N ASN A 19 0.01 8.69 -6.70
CA ASN A 19 1.07 7.83 -7.20
C ASN A 19 1.46 6.79 -6.14
N MET A 20 1.58 5.52 -6.53
CA MET A 20 1.86 4.45 -5.56
C MET A 20 3.25 4.53 -4.91
N PHE A 21 4.18 5.35 -5.40
CA PHE A 21 5.46 5.62 -4.73
C PHE A 21 5.39 6.76 -3.70
N ASP A 22 4.30 7.52 -3.67
CA ASP A 22 4.03 8.49 -2.61
C ASP A 22 3.47 7.77 -1.38
N VAL A 23 4.36 7.09 -0.65
CA VAL A 23 4.00 6.28 0.52
C VAL A 23 3.22 7.08 1.57
N PRO A 24 3.58 8.34 1.92
CA PRO A 24 2.76 9.14 2.84
C PRO A 24 1.32 9.34 2.35
N ALA A 25 1.11 9.61 1.06
CA ALA A 25 -0.24 9.74 0.51
C ALA A 25 -0.99 8.39 0.50
N VAL A 26 -0.31 7.29 0.17
CA VAL A 26 -0.87 5.93 0.23
C VAL A 26 -1.29 5.58 1.67
N GLN A 27 -0.46 5.89 2.67
CA GLN A 27 -0.80 5.70 4.08
C GLN A 27 -2.02 6.52 4.47
N ARG A 28 -2.14 7.76 3.99
CA ARG A 28 -3.30 8.59 4.27
C ARG A 28 -4.59 8.02 3.67
N ILE A 29 -4.55 7.59 2.41
CA ILE A 29 -5.71 6.99 1.74
C ILE A 29 -6.08 5.66 2.40
N ALA A 30 -5.09 4.83 2.72
CA ALA A 30 -5.30 3.57 3.44
C ALA A 30 -5.98 3.81 4.81
N PHE A 31 -5.55 4.85 5.54
CA PHE A 31 -6.18 5.24 6.80
C PHE A 31 -7.63 5.68 6.60
N ASP A 32 -7.89 6.53 5.60
CA ASP A 32 -9.24 7.03 5.31
C ASP A 32 -10.19 5.89 4.84
N LEU A 33 -9.65 4.81 4.24
CA LEU A 33 -10.36 3.58 3.87
C LEU A 33 -10.49 2.55 5.02
N GLY A 34 -9.89 2.82 6.18
CA GLY A 34 -9.91 1.93 7.35
C GLY A 34 -8.92 0.76 7.30
N TYR A 35 -7.93 0.80 6.40
CA TYR A 35 -6.88 -0.21 6.26
C TYR A 35 -5.71 0.06 7.22
N TYR A 36 -5.98 0.05 8.53
CA TYR A 36 -4.98 0.38 9.55
C TYR A 36 -3.77 -0.58 9.54
N GLU A 37 -3.99 -1.86 9.25
CA GLU A 37 -2.89 -2.83 9.14
C GLU A 37 -1.94 -2.49 7.98
N LEU A 38 -2.46 -2.02 6.84
CA LEU A 38 -1.63 -1.53 5.75
C LEU A 38 -0.84 -0.29 6.15
N VAL A 39 -1.45 0.64 6.90
CA VAL A 39 -0.78 1.86 7.37
C VAL A 39 0.44 1.51 8.23
N ASP A 40 0.27 0.60 9.18
CA ASP A 40 1.33 0.13 10.06
C ASP A 40 2.39 -0.65 9.27
N TRP A 41 1.95 -1.58 8.41
CA TRP A 41 2.85 -2.42 7.61
C TRP A 41 3.77 -1.60 6.68
N LEU A 42 3.25 -0.53 6.06
CA LEU A 42 4.02 0.38 5.20
C LEU A 42 5.16 1.11 5.94
N THR A 43 5.11 1.19 7.27
CA THR A 43 6.16 1.83 8.06
C THR A 43 7.43 0.98 8.06
N ASP A 44 7.28 -0.33 8.23
CA ASP A 44 8.40 -1.27 8.38
C ASP A 44 8.81 -1.94 7.06
N HIS A 45 7.93 -1.98 6.06
CA HIS A 45 8.11 -2.81 4.85
C HIS A 45 8.23 -1.99 3.55
N LYS A 46 8.79 -0.78 3.62
CA LYS A 46 8.92 0.12 2.44
C LYS A 46 9.63 -0.50 1.24
N LYS A 47 10.66 -1.33 1.49
CA LYS A 47 11.41 -2.01 0.42
C LYS A 47 10.56 -3.07 -0.28
N GLU A 48 9.85 -3.88 0.50
CA GLU A 48 8.97 -4.93 -0.01
C GLU A 48 7.80 -4.33 -0.79
N TYR A 49 7.21 -3.26 -0.25
CA TYR A 49 6.20 -2.47 -0.95
C TYR A 49 6.70 -1.91 -2.29
N ALA A 50 7.86 -1.24 -2.31
CA ALA A 50 8.40 -0.65 -3.53
C ALA A 50 8.71 -1.72 -4.59
N ASN A 51 9.25 -2.87 -4.18
CA ASN A 51 9.45 -4.01 -5.07
C ASN A 51 8.13 -4.47 -5.68
N PHE A 52 7.11 -4.71 -4.85
CA PHE A 52 5.80 -5.14 -5.32
C PHE A 52 5.17 -4.15 -6.31
N ILE A 53 5.27 -2.84 -6.07
CA ILE A 53 4.76 -1.82 -7.01
C ILE A 53 5.53 -1.83 -8.34
N MET A 54 6.83 -2.13 -8.34
CA MET A 54 7.65 -2.19 -9.56
C MET A 54 7.49 -3.48 -10.35
N THR A 55 7.45 -4.63 -9.68
CA THR A 55 7.52 -5.94 -10.33
C THR A 55 6.18 -6.65 -10.40
N GLY A 56 5.24 -6.32 -9.50
CA GLY A 56 4.02 -7.10 -9.29
C GLY A 56 4.28 -8.49 -8.68
N GLU A 57 5.53 -8.80 -8.36
CA GLU A 57 5.99 -10.06 -7.78
C GLU A 57 6.29 -9.85 -6.28
N GLU A 58 5.91 -10.83 -5.46
CA GLU A 58 6.17 -10.88 -4.01
C GLU A 58 7.60 -11.30 -3.69
#